data_AF-A0A316KCZ7-F1
#
_entry.id   AF-A0A316KCZ7-F1
#
_cell.length_a   1.000
_cell.length_b   1.000
_cell.length_c   1.000
_cell.angle_alpha   90.00
_cell.angle_beta   90.00
_cell.angle_gamma   90.00
#
_symmetry.space_group_name_H-M   'P 1'
#
loop_
_entity.id
_entity.type
_entity.pdbx_description
1 polymer ?
#
loop_
_entity_poly.entity_id
_entity_poly.type
_entity_poly.pdbx_seq_one_letter_code
_entity_poly.pdbx_strand_id
1 'polypeptide(L)' 'MIQTNCSTSGCHATPGPGKPALNTHAEISANALQIRNVIKKNPGEPQFMPLGGQKLADSLIQQFGCWIDQGLLDN' A
#
# COMPACT_ATOMS: atom_id res chain seq x y z
N MET A 1 -7.40 4.64 -3.65
CA MET A 1 -5.96 5.01 -3.52
C MET A 1 -5.06 3.78 -3.63
N ILE A 2 -5.09 2.84 -2.68
CA ILE A 2 -4.19 1.67 -2.72
C ILE A 2 -4.39 0.83 -3.99
N GLN A 3 -5.63 0.48 -4.34
CA GLN A 3 -5.90 -0.30 -5.56
C GLN A 3 -5.33 0.37 -6.81
N THR A 4 -5.55 1.68 -6.96
CA THR A 4 -5.08 2.49 -8.09
C THR A 4 -3.56 2.52 -8.22
N ASN A 5 -2.81 2.49 -7.11
CA ASN A 5 -1.35 2.66 -7.10
C ASN A 5 -0.58 1.34 -6.93
N CYS A 6 -1.25 0.26 -6.49
CA CYS A 6 -0.58 -0.97 -6.07
C CYS A 6 -1.13 -2.22 -6.77
N SER A 7 -2.43 -2.26 -7.09
CA SER A 7 -3.11 -3.45 -7.64
C SER A 7 -2.91 -3.59 -9.14
N THR A 8 -1.66 -3.52 -9.54
CA THR A 8 -1.19 -3.73 -10.91
C THR A 8 -0.81 -5.20 -11.10
N SER A 9 -1.09 -5.74 -12.30
CA SER A 9 -0.66 -7.10 -12.67
C SER A 9 0.84 -7.27 -12.45
N GLY A 10 1.25 -8.38 -11.85
CA GLY A 10 2.64 -8.63 -11.43
C GLY A 10 3.01 -8.05 -10.06
N CYS A 11 2.35 -6.99 -9.59
CA CYS A 11 2.57 -6.37 -8.28
C CYS A 11 1.53 -6.86 -7.26
N HIS A 12 0.43 -6.15 -7.01
CA HIS A 12 -0.55 -6.57 -5.98
C HIS A 12 -1.92 -6.96 -6.55
N ALA A 13 -2.05 -7.17 -7.86
CA ALA A 13 -3.28 -7.72 -8.45
C ALA A 13 -3.51 -9.21 -8.12
N THR A 14 -2.44 -9.96 -7.90
CA THR A 14 -2.48 -11.38 -7.52
C THR A 14 -1.52 -11.66 -6.38
N PRO A 15 -1.87 -12.54 -5.43
CA PRO A 15 -1.01 -12.86 -4.31
C PRO A 15 0.21 -13.67 -4.76
N GLY A 16 1.32 -13.54 -4.03
CA GLY A 16 2.55 -14.31 -4.22
C GLY A 16 3.43 -14.30 -2.95
N PRO A 17 4.59 -14.97 -2.98
CA PRO A 17 5.49 -15.02 -1.82
C PRO A 17 5.90 -13.63 -1.35
N GLY A 18 5.55 -13.27 -0.11
CA GLY A 18 5.84 -11.94 0.46
C GLY A 18 5.11 -10.77 -0.20
N LYS A 19 4.10 -11.05 -1.04
CA LYS A 19 3.41 -10.08 -1.89
C LYS A 19 1.90 -10.33 -1.81
N PRO A 20 1.18 -9.70 -0.86
CA PRO A 20 -0.26 -9.88 -0.74
C PRO A 20 -0.98 -9.30 -1.96
N ALA A 21 -2.16 -9.85 -2.28
CA ALA A 21 -3.11 -9.16 -3.13
C ALA A 21 -3.68 -7.94 -2.37
N LEU A 22 -3.99 -6.85 -3.09
CA LEU A 22 -4.51 -5.61 -2.51
C LEU A 22 -5.75 -5.12 -3.29
N ASN A 23 -6.61 -6.05 -3.71
CA ASN A 23 -7.73 -5.77 -4.62
C ASN A 23 -9.00 -5.35 -3.87
N THR A 24 -9.13 -5.76 -2.62
CA THR A 24 -10.33 -5.57 -1.82
C THR A 24 -10.03 -4.78 -0.55
N HIS A 25 -11.06 -4.19 0.04
CA HIS A 25 -10.94 -3.56 1.36
C HIS A 25 -10.36 -4.53 2.39
N ALA A 26 -10.92 -5.75 2.49
CA ALA A 26 -10.47 -6.74 3.47
C ALA A 26 -8.97 -7.06 3.34
N GLU A 27 -8.47 -7.25 2.12
CA GLU A 27 -7.05 -7.48 1.85
C GLU A 27 -6.18 -6.28 2.24
N ILE A 28 -6.61 -5.06 1.89
CA ILE A 28 -5.86 -3.83 2.20
C ILE A 28 -5.84 -3.59 3.70
N SER A 29 -6.98 -3.74 4.37
CA SER A 29 -7.17 -3.59 5.82
C SER A 29 -6.32 -4.58 6.60
N ALA A 30 -6.30 -5.85 6.18
CA ALA A 30 -5.46 -6.87 6.79
C ALA A 30 -3.95 -6.56 6.70
N ASN A 31 -3.54 -5.78 5.69
CA ASN A 31 -2.13 -5.44 5.44
C ASN A 31 -1.79 -3.97 5.75
N ALA A 32 -2.71 -3.20 6.31
CA ALA A 32 -2.63 -1.73 6.31
C ALA A 32 -1.37 -1.17 7.01
N LEU A 33 -0.99 -1.73 8.15
CA LEU A 33 0.22 -1.31 8.87
C LEU A 33 1.50 -1.58 8.05
N GLN A 34 1.56 -2.74 7.40
CA GLN A 34 2.71 -3.10 6.57
C GLN A 34 2.78 -2.20 5.33
N ILE A 35 1.64 -1.95 4.68
CA ILE A 35 1.54 -1.02 3.55
C ILE A 35 2.06 0.36 3.99
N ARG A 36 1.57 0.89 5.12
CA ARG A 36 2.01 2.19 5.65
C ARG A 36 3.52 2.24 5.88
N ASN A 37 4.11 1.15 6.36
CA ASN A 37 5.55 1.08 6.63
C ASN A 37 6.38 1.08 5.33
N VAL A 38 5.94 0.40 4.28
CA VAL A 38 6.71 0.31 3.02
C VAL A 38 6.54 1.53 2.13
N ILE A 39 5.35 2.15 2.10
CA ILE A 39 5.10 3.34 1.25
C ILE A 39 5.76 4.62 1.80
N LYS A 40 6.11 4.64 3.10
CA LYS A 40 6.82 5.76 3.74
C LYS A 40 8.31 5.80 3.40
N LYS A 41 8.87 4.66 2.98
CA LYS A 41 10.28 4.54 2.62
C LYS A 41 10.63 5.41 1.42
N ASN A 42 11.90 5.70 1.28
CA ASN A 42 12.47 6.46 0.16
C ASN A 42 13.03 5.51 -0.91
N PRO A 43 13.12 5.98 -2.18
CA PRO A 43 13.74 5.20 -3.24
C PRO A 43 15.16 4.76 -2.85
N GLY A 44 15.46 3.47 -3.05
CA GLY A 44 16.73 2.85 -2.69
C GLY A 44 16.75 2.19 -1.30
N GLU A 45 15.75 2.43 -0.45
CA GLU A 45 15.63 1.71 0.82
C GLU A 45 15.12 0.27 0.61
N PRO A 46 15.56 -0.70 1.43
CA PRO A 46 15.07 -2.07 1.35
C PRO A 46 13.55 -2.14 1.48
N GLN A 47 12.90 -2.89 0.59
CA GLN A 47 11.43 -3.04 0.54
C GLN A 47 10.67 -1.73 0.29
N PHE A 48 11.33 -0.72 -0.28
CA PHE A 48 10.65 0.45 -0.82
C PHE A 48 9.59 0.03 -1.83
N MET A 49 8.40 0.63 -1.70
CA MET A 49 7.30 0.46 -2.64
C MET A 49 6.73 1.84 -3.01
N PRO A 50 6.34 2.06 -4.28
CA PRO A 50 6.29 1.09 -5.39
C PRO A 50 7.67 0.69 -5.93
N LEU A 51 7.87 -0.61 -6.21
CA LEU A 51 9.14 -1.12 -6.72
C LEU A 51 9.45 -0.53 -8.11
N GLY A 52 10.63 0.08 -8.27
CA GLY A 52 11.04 0.70 -9.53
C GLY A 52 10.26 1.96 -9.92
N GLY A 53 9.34 2.42 -9.05
CA GLY A 53 8.54 3.63 -9.26
C GLY A 53 9.04 4.82 -8.46
N GLN A 54 8.40 5.96 -8.68
CA GLN A 54 8.58 7.13 -7.82
C GLN A 54 7.86 6.92 -6.48
N LYS A 55 8.34 7.61 -5.44
CA LYS A 55 7.67 7.64 -4.14
C LYS A 55 6.28 8.25 -4.29
N LEU A 56 5.30 7.70 -3.57
CA LEU A 56 3.98 8.31 -3.48
C LEU A 56 4.07 9.70 -2.85
N ALA A 57 3.19 10.61 -3.26
CA ALA A 57 3.11 11.93 -2.64
C ALA A 57 2.84 11.80 -1.14
N ASP A 58 3.48 12.65 -0.33
CA ASP A 58 3.33 12.63 1.12
C ASP A 58 1.87 12.82 1.56
N SER A 59 1.07 13.57 0.79
CA SER A 59 -0.36 13.74 1.02
C SER A 59 -1.15 12.43 0.91
N LEU A 60 -0.79 11.55 -0.04
CA LEU A 60 -1.44 10.23 -0.18
C LEU A 60 -1.04 9.29 0.96
N ILE A 61 0.22 9.35 1.38
CA ILE A 61 0.73 8.57 2.51
C ILE A 61 0.04 9.03 3.81
N GLN A 62 -0.13 10.34 3.98
CA GLN A 62 -0.86 10.93 5.11
C GLN A 62 -2.33 10.52 5.09
N GLN A 63 -3.00 10.62 3.94
CA GLN A 63 -4.39 10.19 3.77
C GLN A 63 -4.57 8.71 4.18
N PHE A 64 -3.65 7.84 3.77
CA PHE A 64 -3.68 6.43 4.18
C PHE A 64 -3.48 6.26 5.69
N GLY A 65 -2.57 7.04 6.29
CA GLY A 65 -2.38 7.08 7.73
C GLY A 65 -3.66 7.46 8.47
N CYS A 66 -4.33 8.54 8.04
CA CYS A 66 -5.60 8.97 8.62
C CYS A 66 -6.69 7.89 8.50
N TRP A 67 -6.78 7.20 7.36
CA TRP A 67 -7.74 6.10 7.18
C TRP A 67 -7.47 4.93 8.15
N ILE A 68 -6.20 4.61 8.44
CA ILE A 68 -5.85 3.64 9.48
C ILE A 68 -6.29 4.13 10.86
N ASP A 69 -5.99 5.38 11.20
CA ASP A 69 -6.31 5.97 12.51
C ASP A 69 -7.83 6.10 12.73
N GLN A 70 -8.61 6.19 11.65
CA GLN A 70 -10.07 6.20 11.66
C GLN A 70 -10.70 4.80 11.82
N GLY A 71 -9.89 3.74 11.89
CA GLY A 71 -10.37 2.38 12.12
C GLY A 71 -10.65 1.59 10.84
N LEU A 72 -9.97 1.90 9.74
CA LEU A 72 -10.05 1.13 8.48
C LEU A 72 -11.48 1.07 7.91
N LEU A 73 -12.19 2.20 7.92
CA LEU A 73 -13.59 2.29 7.50
C LEU A 73 -13.80 1.81 6.05
N ASP A 74 -14.94 1.17 5.79
CA ASP A 74 -15.39 0.69 4.47
C ASP A 74 -16.71 1.37 4.11
N ASN A 75 -16.64 2.64 3.70
CA ASN A 75 -17.79 3.55 3.61
C ASN A 75 -17.89 4.23 2.25
#